data_AF-A0AAV3XPF1-F1
#
_entry.id   AF-A0AAV3XPF1-F1
#
_cell.length_a   1.000
_cell.length_b   1.000
_cell.length_c   1.000
_cell.angle_alpha   90.00
_cell.angle_beta   90.00
_cell.angle_gamma   90.00
#
_symmetry.space_group_name_H-M   'P 1'
#
loop_
_entity.id
_entity.type
_entity.pdbx_description
1 polymer ?
#
loop_
_entity_poly.entity_id
_entity_poly.type
_entity_poly.pdbx_seq_one_letter_code
_entity_poly.pdbx_strand_id
1 'polypeptide(L)'
;MDELIKKLMTLGVPGLLLWLAMMASGKTGDAGIWTGLANIGVIYGLRGGLLVLLMVGLVTNAVSKVAVDGLLVSFYQKRRQSEPSEQLLGEIDRLPISQDLKIKLKWAVLHNYMFLPSYLIRWDFIVATVLLVVFSLTGYLGEFDYRLDLTSHFKLQYLLAGFCLFFFFLLTKRKVWCIVSIFCILLNLIEVVPWYLPARAYATNPNPQPLRVLQSNVFFKNKQYSEVISMVRAENPDIAFFQEVTDSWAKELEALNDILPYSIVPQDTNKFGIVIYSKLPLENSSIQDFEGVRRSIFADVKIQDRVVSVIVTHLTIPITRSSFDRRNKHLTEIGNSVAKIKNPVLVVGDFNITMWSPFYQRFIDRTGLRNARSGFGILPTWPTNMPLLSIPIDHCLVSPTIKVLQLRAGRYVGSDHLPLIADLVIGNG
;
A
#
# COMPACT_ATOMS: atom_id res chain seq x y z
N MET A 1 12.08 -18.17 -34.02
CA MET A 1 11.25 -18.67 -32.90
C MET A 1 11.65 -18.06 -31.57
N ASP A 2 12.91 -18.06 -31.15
CA ASP A 2 13.30 -17.52 -29.83
C ASP A 2 13.15 -15.99 -29.68
N GLU A 3 13.32 -15.21 -30.76
CA GLU A 3 12.93 -13.77 -30.81
C GLU A 3 11.40 -13.61 -30.70
N LEU A 4 10.64 -14.54 -31.27
CA LEU A 4 9.18 -14.55 -31.24
C LEU A 4 8.66 -14.99 -29.87
N ILE A 5 9.29 -15.98 -29.22
CA ILE A 5 8.99 -16.46 -27.86
C ILE A 5 9.46 -15.43 -26.83
N LYS A 6 10.63 -14.79 -27.02
CA LYS A 6 11.03 -13.63 -26.21
C LYS A 6 10.04 -12.49 -26.38
N LYS A 7 9.65 -12.12 -27.60
CA LYS A 7 8.62 -11.10 -27.83
C LYS A 7 7.28 -11.51 -27.22
N LEU A 8 6.86 -12.77 -27.36
CA LEU A 8 5.63 -13.31 -26.76
C LEU A 8 5.67 -13.39 -25.23
N MET A 9 6.82 -13.64 -24.59
CA MET A 9 6.97 -13.65 -23.12
C MET A 9 7.17 -12.24 -22.55
N THR A 10 7.91 -11.37 -23.25
CA THR A 10 8.13 -9.98 -22.86
C THR A 10 6.92 -9.08 -23.14
N LEU A 11 6.10 -9.40 -24.14
CA LEU A 11 4.75 -8.88 -24.30
C LEU A 11 3.72 -9.70 -23.53
N GLY A 12 4.05 -10.93 -23.11
CA GLY A 12 3.10 -11.87 -22.51
C GLY A 12 2.64 -11.43 -21.14
N VAL A 13 3.56 -11.14 -20.22
CA VAL A 13 3.18 -10.69 -18.87
C VAL A 13 2.61 -9.26 -18.88
N PRO A 14 3.23 -8.25 -19.52
CA PRO A 14 2.62 -6.92 -19.64
C PRO A 14 1.30 -6.93 -20.42
N GLY A 15 1.22 -7.73 -21.48
CA GLY A 15 0.01 -7.88 -22.29
C GLY A 15 -1.10 -8.62 -21.57
N LEU A 16 -0.78 -9.65 -20.77
CA LEU A 16 -1.73 -10.32 -19.88
C LEU A 16 -2.21 -9.36 -18.78
N LEU A 17 -1.29 -8.58 -18.19
CA LEU A 17 -1.62 -7.58 -17.18
C LEU A 17 -2.57 -6.50 -17.75
N LEU A 18 -2.29 -6.02 -18.97
CA LEU A 18 -3.17 -5.12 -19.70
C LEU A 18 -4.51 -5.79 -20.04
N TRP A 19 -4.51 -7.02 -20.53
CA TRP A 19 -5.71 -7.78 -20.87
C TRP A 19 -6.61 -8.02 -19.65
N LEU A 20 -6.03 -8.37 -18.50
CA LEU A 20 -6.75 -8.49 -17.22
C LEU A 20 -7.32 -7.15 -16.77
N ALA A 21 -6.56 -6.05 -16.91
CA ALA A 21 -7.05 -4.71 -16.61
C ALA A 21 -8.17 -4.25 -17.57
N MET A 22 -8.12 -4.66 -18.84
CA MET A 22 -9.19 -4.45 -19.82
C MET A 22 -10.45 -5.24 -19.42
N MET A 23 -10.31 -6.53 -19.06
CA MET A 23 -11.41 -7.39 -18.60
C MET A 23 -12.09 -6.80 -17.35
N ALA A 24 -11.30 -6.33 -16.38
CA ALA A 24 -11.82 -5.70 -15.17
C ALA A 24 -12.57 -4.38 -15.44
N SER A 25 -12.34 -3.74 -16.60
CA SER A 25 -13.02 -2.50 -16.98
C SER A 25 -14.39 -2.71 -17.65
N GLY A 26 -14.71 -3.93 -18.09
CA GLY A 26 -15.94 -4.23 -18.83
C GLY A 26 -16.01 -3.64 -20.24
N LYS A 27 -14.91 -3.08 -20.77
CA LYS A 27 -14.84 -2.44 -22.10
C LYS A 27 -13.93 -3.22 -23.04
N THR A 28 -14.25 -3.21 -24.34
CA THR A 28 -13.49 -3.89 -25.40
C THR A 28 -12.92 -2.90 -26.42
N GLY A 29 -12.01 -3.38 -27.28
CA GLY A 29 -11.37 -2.56 -28.32
C GLY A 29 -10.54 -1.41 -27.74
N ASP A 30 -10.46 -0.30 -28.47
CA ASP A 30 -9.68 0.88 -28.08
C ASP A 30 -10.08 1.37 -26.68
N ALA A 31 -11.38 1.50 -26.42
CA ALA A 31 -11.90 1.95 -25.13
C ALA A 31 -11.47 1.05 -23.95
N GLY A 32 -11.34 -0.25 -24.18
CA GLY A 32 -10.78 -1.20 -23.23
C GLY A 32 -9.30 -0.91 -22.95
N ILE A 33 -8.48 -0.74 -23.99
CA ILE A 33 -7.04 -0.47 -23.87
C ILE A 33 -6.78 0.83 -23.08
N TRP A 34 -7.47 1.92 -23.43
CA TRP A 34 -7.32 3.21 -22.74
C TRP A 34 -7.70 3.10 -21.26
N THR A 35 -8.82 2.43 -20.96
CA THR A 35 -9.30 2.27 -19.57
C THR A 35 -8.40 1.32 -18.76
N GLY A 36 -7.94 0.23 -19.37
CA GLY A 36 -7.01 -0.72 -18.75
C GLY A 36 -5.67 -0.07 -18.41
N LEU A 37 -5.09 0.71 -19.33
CA LEU A 37 -3.86 1.47 -19.07
C LEU A 37 -4.07 2.51 -17.96
N ALA A 38 -5.18 3.25 -17.98
CA ALA A 38 -5.48 4.22 -16.92
C ALA A 38 -5.62 3.55 -15.55
N ASN A 39 -6.26 2.38 -15.49
CA ASN A 39 -6.40 1.57 -14.28
C ASN A 39 -5.03 1.08 -13.77
N ILE A 40 -4.16 0.62 -14.67
CA ILE A 40 -2.78 0.21 -14.32
C ILE A 40 -1.95 1.39 -13.81
N GLY A 41 -2.13 2.57 -14.39
CA GLY A 41 -1.36 3.76 -14.03
C GLY A 41 -1.87 4.54 -12.84
N VAL A 42 -3.07 4.20 -12.35
CA VAL A 42 -3.77 4.80 -11.20
C VAL A 42 -3.64 6.32 -11.21
N ILE A 43 -2.66 6.84 -10.46
CA ILE A 43 -2.42 8.26 -10.18
C ILE A 43 -2.04 9.04 -11.45
N TYR A 44 -1.30 8.42 -12.38
CA TYR A 44 -0.81 9.09 -13.59
C TYR A 44 -1.61 8.71 -14.84
N GLY A 45 -2.77 8.06 -14.65
CA GLY A 45 -3.63 7.58 -15.73
C GLY A 45 -2.83 6.80 -16.77
N LEU A 46 -3.05 7.09 -18.05
CA LEU A 46 -2.41 6.35 -19.14
C LEU A 46 -0.87 6.36 -19.10
N ARG A 47 -0.26 7.48 -18.72
CA ARG A 47 1.20 7.62 -18.71
C ARG A 47 1.82 6.74 -17.63
N GLY A 48 1.17 6.66 -16.47
CA GLY A 48 1.53 5.70 -15.42
C GLY A 48 1.37 4.26 -15.89
N GLY A 49 0.29 3.97 -16.61
CA GLY A 49 0.00 2.63 -17.11
C GLY A 49 1.08 2.14 -18.07
N LEU A 50 1.47 2.99 -19.01
CA LEU A 50 2.58 2.71 -19.93
C LEU A 50 3.90 2.47 -19.18
N LEU A 51 4.20 3.31 -18.19
CA LEU A 51 5.43 3.20 -17.39
C LEU A 51 5.46 1.86 -16.62
N VAL A 52 4.35 1.48 -15.99
CA VAL A 52 4.22 0.21 -15.26
C VAL A 52 4.37 -0.98 -16.21
N LEU A 53 3.70 -0.97 -17.37
CA LEU A 53 3.84 -2.04 -18.36
C LEU A 53 5.28 -2.16 -18.89
N LEU A 54 5.94 -1.02 -19.12
CA LEU A 54 7.35 -0.99 -19.52
C LEU A 54 8.24 -1.60 -18.43
N MET A 55 8.05 -1.23 -17.17
CA MET A 55 8.82 -1.76 -16.03
C MET A 55 8.58 -3.26 -15.84
N VAL A 56 7.33 -3.72 -15.88
CA VAL A 56 6.98 -5.15 -15.80
C VAL A 56 7.61 -5.91 -16.97
N GLY A 57 7.60 -5.34 -18.17
CA GLY A 57 8.25 -5.92 -19.35
C GLY A 57 9.77 -6.05 -19.18
N LEU A 58 10.42 -5.02 -18.64
CA LEU A 58 11.86 -5.03 -18.36
C LEU A 58 12.23 -6.08 -17.30
N VAL A 59 11.47 -6.15 -16.21
CA VAL A 59 11.66 -7.15 -15.14
C VAL A 59 11.41 -8.56 -15.67
N THR A 60 10.30 -8.80 -16.37
CA THR A 60 9.96 -10.11 -16.94
C THR A 60 11.03 -10.59 -17.93
N ASN A 61 11.52 -9.68 -18.78
CA ASN A 61 12.61 -9.96 -19.71
C ASN A 61 13.90 -10.33 -18.97
N ALA A 62 14.23 -9.61 -17.91
CA ALA A 62 15.42 -9.87 -17.12
C ALA A 62 15.33 -11.21 -16.38
N VAL A 63 14.21 -11.48 -15.71
CA VAL A 63 13.95 -12.76 -15.02
C VAL A 63 13.97 -13.92 -16.00
N SER A 64 13.26 -13.81 -17.13
CA SER A 64 13.21 -14.88 -18.14
C SER A 64 14.59 -15.19 -18.71
N LYS A 65 15.40 -14.15 -19.00
CA LYS A 65 16.77 -14.37 -19.50
C LYS A 65 17.67 -15.01 -18.46
N VAL A 66 17.62 -14.57 -17.20
CA VAL A 66 18.47 -15.14 -16.14
C VAL A 66 18.05 -16.58 -15.81
N ALA A 67 16.74 -16.83 -15.69
CA ALA A 67 16.21 -18.14 -15.34
C ALA A 67 16.42 -19.16 -16.46
N VAL A 68 16.05 -18.83 -17.71
CA VAL A 68 16.13 -19.76 -18.84
C VAL A 68 17.58 -20.02 -19.25
N ASP A 69 18.39 -18.97 -19.41
CA ASP A 69 19.81 -19.14 -19.76
C ASP A 69 20.54 -19.92 -18.64
N GLY A 70 20.28 -19.59 -17.37
CA GLY A 70 20.90 -20.25 -16.21
C GLY A 70 20.50 -21.72 -16.05
N LEU A 71 19.21 -22.05 -16.19
CA LEU A 71 18.71 -23.43 -16.12
C LEU A 71 19.25 -24.29 -17.25
N LEU A 72 19.22 -23.80 -18.50
CA LEU A 72 19.72 -24.56 -19.64
C LEU A 72 21.23 -24.75 -19.57
N VAL A 73 22.00 -23.72 -19.18
CA VAL A 73 23.44 -23.85 -18.95
C VAL A 73 23.73 -24.89 -17.88
N SER A 74 23.04 -24.84 -16.74
CA SER A 74 23.22 -25.82 -15.66
C SER A 74 22.85 -27.24 -16.09
N PHE A 75 21.78 -27.39 -16.87
CA PHE A 75 21.33 -28.67 -17.42
C PHE A 75 22.39 -29.30 -18.35
N TYR A 76 22.92 -28.53 -19.31
CA TYR A 76 23.96 -29.03 -20.22
C TYR A 76 25.31 -29.26 -19.54
N GLN A 77 25.65 -28.47 -18.51
CA GLN A 77 26.83 -28.73 -17.67
C GLN A 77 26.72 -30.03 -16.87
N LYS A 78 25.53 -30.33 -16.34
CA LYS A 78 25.28 -31.59 -15.63
C LYS A 78 25.34 -32.78 -16.59
N ARG A 79 24.74 -32.67 -17.78
CA ARG A 79 24.83 -33.70 -18.83
C ARG A 79 26.25 -33.91 -19.34
N ARG A 80 27.09 -32.87 -19.34
CA ARG A 80 28.49 -32.99 -19.73
C ARG A 80 29.28 -33.96 -18.84
N GLN A 81 28.86 -34.19 -17.60
CA GLN A 81 29.49 -35.16 -16.69
C GLN A 81 29.27 -36.61 -17.13
N SER A 82 28.20 -36.90 -17.88
CA SER A 82 27.83 -38.25 -18.33
C SER A 82 27.91 -38.44 -19.85
N GLU A 83 27.95 -37.36 -20.63
CA GLU A 83 27.88 -37.41 -22.10
C GLU A 83 29.08 -36.71 -22.78
N PRO A 84 29.55 -37.22 -23.94
CA PRO A 84 30.62 -36.59 -24.72
C PRO A 84 30.24 -35.19 -25.22
N SER A 85 31.22 -34.27 -25.27
CA SER A 85 31.00 -32.88 -25.71
C SER A 85 30.49 -32.80 -27.15
N GLU A 86 31.01 -33.63 -28.06
CA GLU A 86 30.63 -33.64 -29.48
C GLU A 86 29.13 -33.94 -29.68
N GLN A 87 28.60 -34.88 -28.90
CA GLN A 87 27.18 -35.22 -28.91
C GLN A 87 26.33 -34.04 -28.45
N LEU A 88 26.70 -33.42 -27.32
CA LEU A 88 25.99 -32.26 -26.78
C LEU A 88 26.06 -31.04 -27.70
N LEU A 89 27.21 -30.80 -28.35
CA LEU A 89 27.38 -29.72 -29.31
C LEU A 89 26.47 -29.90 -30.54
N GLY A 90 26.42 -31.12 -31.08
CA GLY A 90 25.54 -31.46 -32.19
C GLY A 90 24.05 -31.35 -31.84
N GLU A 91 23.67 -31.64 -30.60
CA GLU A 91 22.31 -31.42 -30.09
C GLU A 91 21.99 -29.92 -30.00
N ILE A 92 22.88 -29.12 -29.38
CA ILE A 92 22.73 -27.67 -29.24
C ILE A 92 22.57 -26.99 -30.61
N ASP A 93 23.29 -27.46 -31.63
CA ASP A 93 23.17 -26.96 -33.00
C ASP A 93 21.78 -27.15 -33.60
N ARG A 94 21.10 -28.23 -33.23
CA ARG A 94 19.75 -28.57 -33.71
C ARG A 94 18.64 -27.90 -32.92
N LEU A 95 18.93 -27.36 -31.74
CA LEU A 95 17.91 -26.69 -30.92
C LEU A 95 17.34 -25.44 -31.64
N PRO A 96 16.02 -25.19 -31.54
CA PRO A 96 15.36 -24.02 -32.12
C PRO A 96 15.54 -22.74 -31.27
N ILE A 97 16.72 -22.55 -30.69
CA ILE A 97 17.07 -21.42 -29.81
C ILE A 97 17.96 -20.38 -30.52
N SER A 98 18.08 -19.19 -29.94
CA SER A 98 18.91 -18.11 -30.49
C SER A 98 20.39 -18.47 -30.59
N GLN A 99 21.09 -17.90 -31.58
CA GLN A 99 22.53 -18.10 -31.78
C GLN A 99 23.35 -17.69 -30.55
N ASP A 100 22.98 -16.60 -29.88
CA ASP A 100 23.59 -16.16 -28.62
C ASP A 100 23.50 -17.25 -27.53
N LEU A 101 22.34 -17.89 -27.39
CA LEU A 101 22.16 -18.97 -26.42
C LEU A 101 22.89 -20.25 -26.83
N LYS A 102 22.90 -20.59 -28.13
CA LYS A 102 23.72 -21.70 -28.64
C LYS A 102 25.19 -21.50 -28.29
N ILE A 103 25.73 -20.31 -28.52
CA ILE A 103 27.12 -19.97 -28.19
C ILE A 103 27.37 -20.18 -26.69
N LYS A 104 26.49 -19.69 -25.81
CA LYS A 104 26.60 -19.88 -24.35
C LYS A 104 26.57 -21.36 -23.94
N LEU A 105 25.63 -22.14 -24.49
CA LEU A 105 25.52 -23.57 -24.17
C LEU A 105 26.73 -24.35 -24.67
N LYS A 106 27.18 -24.11 -25.91
CA LYS A 106 28.39 -24.74 -26.46
C LYS A 106 29.61 -24.39 -25.64
N TRP A 107 29.74 -23.13 -25.23
CA TRP A 107 30.83 -22.69 -24.37
C TRP A 107 30.80 -23.39 -23.01
N ALA A 108 29.63 -23.51 -22.39
CA ALA A 108 29.45 -24.19 -21.11
C ALA A 108 29.69 -25.71 -21.17
N VAL A 109 29.45 -26.34 -22.32
CA VAL A 109 29.79 -27.76 -22.58
C VAL A 109 31.29 -27.96 -22.79
N LEU A 110 31.96 -26.99 -23.40
CA LEU A 110 33.38 -27.03 -23.74
C LEU A 110 34.30 -26.60 -22.59
N HIS A 111 33.83 -25.72 -21.70
CA HIS A 111 34.62 -25.13 -20.62
C HIS A 111 33.95 -25.41 -19.27
N ASN A 112 34.72 -25.93 -18.31
CA ASN A 112 34.23 -26.33 -16.99
C ASN A 112 33.93 -25.14 -16.04
N TYR A 113 33.70 -23.95 -16.60
CA TYR A 113 33.38 -22.72 -15.86
C TYR A 113 31.96 -22.26 -16.18
N MET A 114 31.28 -21.76 -15.17
CA MET A 114 29.95 -21.15 -15.32
C MET A 114 30.12 -19.72 -15.86
N PHE A 115 30.01 -19.56 -17.18
CA PHE A 115 29.90 -18.22 -17.79
C PHE A 115 28.46 -17.74 -17.60
N LEU A 116 28.14 -17.18 -16.44
CA LEU A 116 27.16 -16.10 -16.46
C LEU A 116 27.83 -14.96 -17.23
N PRO A 117 27.30 -14.50 -18.37
CA PRO A 117 27.91 -13.40 -19.10
C PRO A 117 27.92 -12.18 -18.18
N SER A 118 29.08 -11.88 -17.61
CA SER A 118 29.33 -10.77 -16.69
C SER A 118 29.06 -9.41 -17.35
N TYR A 119 28.98 -9.38 -18.68
CA TYR A 119 28.70 -8.22 -19.52
C TYR A 119 27.20 -7.93 -19.71
N LEU A 120 26.32 -8.88 -19.36
CA LEU A 120 24.86 -8.76 -19.47
C LEU A 120 24.18 -8.38 -18.14
N ILE A 121 24.95 -7.84 -17.20
CA ILE A 121 24.38 -7.06 -16.10
C ILE A 121 23.96 -5.74 -16.71
N ARG A 122 22.67 -5.71 -17.08
CA ARG A 122 22.06 -4.57 -17.70
C ARG A 122 22.12 -3.41 -16.73
N TRP A 123 22.64 -2.28 -17.20
CA TRP A 123 22.59 -0.98 -16.54
C TRP A 123 21.23 -0.72 -15.86
N ASP A 124 20.14 -1.28 -16.40
CA ASP A 124 18.81 -1.34 -15.82
C ASP A 124 18.77 -1.70 -14.32
N PHE A 125 19.47 -2.74 -13.86
CA PHE A 125 19.46 -3.13 -12.43
C PHE A 125 20.24 -2.16 -11.55
N ILE A 126 21.34 -1.64 -12.08
CA ILE A 126 22.13 -0.60 -11.42
C ILE A 126 21.29 0.66 -11.28
N VAL A 127 20.67 1.10 -12.37
CA VAL A 127 19.76 2.25 -12.41
C VAL A 127 18.58 2.03 -11.46
N ALA A 128 17.96 0.85 -11.47
CA ALA A 128 16.88 0.51 -10.56
C ALA A 128 17.31 0.62 -9.09
N THR A 129 18.51 0.16 -8.75
CA THR A 129 19.06 0.26 -7.39
C THR A 129 19.32 1.70 -6.98
N VAL A 130 19.90 2.49 -7.88
CA VAL A 130 20.15 3.93 -7.65
C VAL A 130 18.82 4.66 -7.45
N LEU A 131 17.84 4.44 -8.33
CA LEU A 131 16.50 5.02 -8.20
C LEU A 131 15.83 4.60 -6.89
N LEU A 132 15.97 3.34 -6.48
CA LEU A 132 15.41 2.84 -5.24
C LEU A 132 15.99 3.55 -4.01
N VAL A 133 17.31 3.75 -3.98
CA VAL A 133 17.99 4.52 -2.93
C VAL A 133 17.52 5.98 -2.95
N VAL A 134 17.47 6.61 -4.12
CA VAL A 134 17.02 8.00 -4.28
C VAL A 134 15.57 8.16 -3.78
N PHE A 135 14.65 7.28 -4.16
CA PHE A 135 13.27 7.31 -3.67
C PHE A 135 13.14 6.99 -2.19
N SER A 136 13.99 6.10 -1.65
CA SER A 136 14.05 5.83 -0.22
C SER A 136 14.45 7.07 0.59
N LEU A 137 15.36 7.89 0.06
CA LEU A 137 15.88 9.10 0.72
C LEU A 137 15.01 10.34 0.50
N THR A 138 14.49 10.53 -0.71
CA THR A 138 13.69 11.72 -1.05
C THR A 138 12.40 11.82 -0.24
N GLY A 139 11.86 10.71 0.27
CA GLY A 139 10.69 10.72 1.15
C GLY A 139 10.88 11.55 2.44
N TYR A 140 12.12 11.67 2.93
CA TYR A 140 12.42 12.52 4.10
C TYR A 140 12.39 14.01 3.77
N LEU A 141 12.49 14.36 2.49
CA LEU A 141 12.50 15.73 1.97
C LEU A 141 11.10 16.20 1.54
N GLY A 142 10.03 15.51 1.97
CA GLY A 142 8.66 15.81 1.59
C GLY A 142 8.19 17.22 1.93
N GLU A 143 8.85 17.90 2.87
CA GLU A 143 8.55 19.29 3.23
C GLU A 143 8.82 20.29 2.10
N PHE A 144 9.77 19.98 1.21
CA PHE A 144 10.18 20.89 0.15
C PHE A 144 9.29 20.82 -1.09
N ASP A 145 8.76 19.64 -1.42
CA ASP A 145 7.90 19.44 -2.59
C ASP A 145 6.98 18.21 -2.42
N TYR A 146 5.73 18.32 -2.88
CA TYR A 146 4.73 17.26 -2.78
C TYR A 146 5.17 15.96 -3.47
N ARG A 147 5.96 16.04 -4.55
CA ARG A 147 6.47 14.86 -5.26
C ARG A 147 7.45 14.07 -4.40
N LEU A 148 8.24 14.77 -3.58
CA LEU A 148 9.16 14.12 -2.64
C LEU A 148 8.35 13.44 -1.53
N ASP A 149 7.29 14.07 -1.04
CA ASP A 149 6.39 13.46 -0.06
C ASP A 149 5.72 12.18 -0.59
N LEU A 150 5.32 12.16 -1.87
CA LEU A 150 4.76 10.96 -2.50
C LEU A 150 5.71 9.76 -2.46
N THR A 151 7.03 9.99 -2.53
CA THR A 151 8.01 8.88 -2.44
C THR A 151 8.06 8.24 -1.04
N SER A 152 7.57 8.93 0.00
CA SER A 152 7.52 8.38 1.37
C SER A 152 6.54 7.21 1.52
N HIS A 153 5.56 7.08 0.62
CA HIS A 153 4.47 6.11 0.76
C HIS A 153 4.88 4.65 0.55
N PHE A 154 6.03 4.39 -0.08
CA PHE A 154 6.36 3.07 -0.60
C PHE A 154 7.53 2.38 0.13
N LYS A 155 7.78 2.71 1.41
CA LYS A 155 8.92 2.15 2.17
C LYS A 155 8.92 0.62 2.21
N LEU A 156 7.75 -0.01 2.36
CA LEU A 156 7.63 -1.47 2.32
C LEU A 156 8.01 -2.04 0.94
N GLN A 157 7.54 -1.42 -0.14
CA GLN A 157 7.85 -1.84 -1.51
C GLN A 157 9.33 -1.64 -1.81
N TYR A 158 9.93 -0.56 -1.33
CA TYR A 158 11.36 -0.32 -1.47
C TYR A 158 12.18 -1.37 -0.72
N LEU A 159 11.76 -1.75 0.49
CA LEU A 159 12.38 -2.83 1.25
C LEU A 159 12.37 -4.16 0.46
N LEU A 160 11.21 -4.56 -0.05
CA LEU A 160 11.04 -5.80 -0.81
C LEU A 160 11.85 -5.79 -2.11
N ALA A 161 11.81 -4.68 -2.86
CA ALA A 161 12.63 -4.50 -4.06
C ALA A 161 14.13 -4.53 -3.75
N GLY A 162 14.54 -3.96 -2.60
CA GLY A 162 15.91 -3.98 -2.11
C GLY A 162 16.42 -5.41 -1.90
N PHE A 163 15.62 -6.28 -1.28
CA PHE A 163 15.96 -7.70 -1.14
C PHE A 163 16.10 -8.40 -2.49
N CYS A 164 15.17 -8.19 -3.42
CA CYS A 164 15.24 -8.75 -4.77
C CYS A 164 16.53 -8.34 -5.50
N LEU A 165 16.89 -7.06 -5.43
CA LEU A 165 18.13 -6.53 -6.03
C LEU A 165 19.38 -7.07 -5.33
N PHE A 166 19.36 -7.17 -4.00
CA PHE A 166 20.46 -7.75 -3.24
C PHE A 166 20.74 -9.19 -3.67
N PHE A 167 19.72 -10.05 -3.74
CA PHE A 167 19.91 -11.44 -4.19
C PHE A 167 20.36 -11.53 -5.64
N PHE A 168 19.85 -10.67 -6.52
CA PHE A 168 20.34 -10.56 -7.89
C PHE A 168 21.84 -10.23 -7.95
N PHE A 169 22.31 -9.24 -7.19
CA PHE A 169 23.73 -8.87 -7.17
C PHE A 169 24.61 -9.90 -6.47
N LEU A 170 24.07 -10.62 -5.48
CA LEU A 170 24.74 -11.72 -4.82
C LEU A 170 25.01 -12.87 -5.80
N LEU A 171 23.98 -13.28 -6.56
CA LEU A 171 24.07 -14.34 -7.59
C LEU A 171 25.00 -13.94 -8.74
N THR A 172 25.02 -12.65 -9.10
CA THR A 172 25.91 -12.12 -10.14
C THR A 172 27.30 -11.71 -9.62
N LYS A 173 27.59 -11.97 -8.33
CA LYS A 173 28.87 -11.71 -7.65
C LYS A 173 29.33 -10.24 -7.71
N ARG A 174 28.40 -9.28 -7.75
CA ARG A 174 28.67 -7.83 -7.79
C ARG A 174 28.66 -7.23 -6.39
N LYS A 175 29.80 -7.33 -5.70
CA LYS A 175 29.95 -6.91 -4.29
C LYS A 175 29.53 -5.47 -4.00
N VAL A 176 29.92 -4.51 -4.85
CA VAL A 176 29.57 -3.08 -4.66
C VAL A 176 28.04 -2.89 -4.62
N TRP A 177 27.33 -3.47 -5.58
CA TRP A 177 25.87 -3.33 -5.66
C TRP A 177 25.12 -4.14 -4.59
N CYS A 178 25.74 -5.20 -4.06
CA CYS A 178 25.24 -5.84 -2.84
C CYS A 178 25.27 -4.86 -1.66
N ILE A 179 26.37 -4.13 -1.47
CA ILE A 179 26.50 -3.13 -0.39
C ILE A 179 25.47 -2.01 -0.55
N VAL A 180 25.30 -1.48 -1.77
CA VAL A 180 24.28 -0.44 -2.05
C VAL A 180 22.86 -0.96 -1.77
N SER A 181 22.58 -2.21 -2.14
CA SER A 181 21.28 -2.84 -1.86
C SER A 181 21.07 -3.05 -0.36
N ILE A 182 22.10 -3.48 0.38
CA ILE A 182 22.05 -3.59 1.85
C ILE A 182 21.74 -2.24 2.48
N PHE A 183 22.40 -1.16 2.04
CA PHE A 183 22.11 0.18 2.52
C PHE A 183 20.64 0.56 2.29
N CYS A 184 20.11 0.32 1.09
CA CYS A 184 18.69 0.55 0.79
C CYS A 184 17.75 -0.30 1.67
N ILE A 185 18.08 -1.57 1.89
CA ILE A 185 17.33 -2.47 2.78
C ILE A 185 17.32 -1.89 4.20
N LEU A 186 18.47 -1.55 4.76
CA LEU A 186 18.57 -1.03 6.14
C LEU A 186 17.79 0.28 6.32
N LEU A 187 17.88 1.20 5.35
CA LEU A 187 17.11 2.45 5.37
C LEU A 187 15.60 2.20 5.50
N ASN A 188 15.04 1.28 4.71
CA ASN A 188 13.62 1.01 4.74
C ASN A 188 13.22 0.05 5.87
N LEU A 189 14.13 -0.82 6.31
CA LEU A 189 13.90 -1.76 7.39
C LEU A 189 13.65 -1.03 8.71
N ILE A 190 14.41 0.04 8.99
CA ILE A 190 14.24 0.90 10.17
C ILE A 190 12.85 1.54 10.19
N GLU A 191 12.28 1.86 9.03
CA GLU A 191 10.96 2.47 8.91
C GLU A 191 9.80 1.46 9.00
N VAL A 192 10.04 0.20 8.59
CA VAL A 192 9.00 -0.83 8.45
C VAL A 192 8.90 -1.71 9.69
N VAL A 193 10.03 -2.18 10.24
CA VAL A 193 10.05 -3.16 11.34
C VAL A 193 9.39 -2.66 12.62
N PRO A 194 9.55 -1.39 13.07
CA PRO A 194 8.94 -0.93 14.32
C PRO A 194 7.43 -1.10 14.40
N TRP A 195 6.73 -1.13 13.26
CA TRP A 195 5.28 -1.33 13.21
C TRP A 195 4.84 -2.75 13.59
N TYR A 196 5.74 -3.72 13.53
CA TYR A 196 5.50 -5.11 13.96
C TYR A 196 5.95 -5.36 15.40
N LEU A 197 6.63 -4.41 16.03
CA LEU A 197 7.06 -4.51 17.42
C LEU A 197 5.94 -4.00 18.35
N PRO A 198 5.63 -4.70 19.45
CA PRO A 198 4.59 -4.28 20.37
C PRO A 198 4.85 -2.87 20.91
N ALA A 199 3.85 -2.00 20.83
CA ALA A 199 3.91 -0.71 21.53
C ALA A 199 3.94 -0.93 23.05
N ARG A 200 4.69 -0.09 23.77
CA ARG A 200 4.55 -0.02 25.24
C ARG A 200 3.13 0.42 25.58
N ALA A 201 2.37 -0.46 26.23
CA ALA A 201 1.04 -0.15 26.75
C ALA A 201 1.15 0.25 28.22
N TYR A 202 0.53 1.37 28.60
CA TYR A 202 0.58 1.90 29.97
C TYR A 202 -0.69 1.61 30.80
N ALA A 203 -1.75 1.09 30.19
CA ALA A 203 -3.01 0.84 30.89
C ALA A 203 -3.16 -0.62 31.34
N THR A 204 -3.39 -0.82 32.64
CA THR A 204 -3.95 -2.06 33.21
C THR A 204 -5.33 -1.75 33.76
N ASN A 205 -6.38 -2.11 33.02
CA ASN A 205 -7.74 -2.19 33.58
C ASN A 205 -7.96 -3.66 34.00
N PRO A 206 -8.25 -3.96 35.27
CA PRO A 206 -8.45 -5.33 35.75
C PRO A 206 -9.71 -5.99 35.18
N ASN A 207 -10.67 -5.21 34.65
CA ASN A 207 -11.89 -5.72 34.01
C ASN A 207 -12.17 -4.96 32.69
N PRO A 208 -11.34 -5.17 31.66
CA PRO A 208 -11.44 -4.41 30.43
C PRO A 208 -12.70 -4.78 29.66
N GLN A 209 -13.54 -3.79 29.33
CA GLN A 209 -14.54 -3.96 28.28
C GLN A 209 -13.95 -3.45 26.96
N PRO A 210 -13.74 -4.33 25.97
CA PRO A 210 -13.24 -3.92 24.67
C PRO A 210 -14.27 -3.02 23.97
N LEU A 211 -13.81 -1.88 23.48
CA LEU A 211 -14.52 -1.04 22.52
C LEU A 211 -14.06 -1.43 21.12
N ARG A 212 -14.97 -1.91 20.28
CA ARG A 212 -14.68 -2.18 18.86
C ARG A 212 -15.00 -0.96 18.01
N VAL A 213 -14.00 -0.51 17.25
CA VAL A 213 -14.12 0.56 16.28
C VAL A 213 -13.89 0.03 14.88
N LEU A 214 -14.73 0.47 13.95
CA LEU A 214 -14.61 0.16 12.53
C LEU A 214 -14.48 1.45 11.72
N GLN A 215 -13.55 1.47 10.78
CA GLN A 215 -13.40 2.53 9.78
C GLN A 215 -13.51 1.95 8.38
N SER A 216 -14.20 2.65 7.48
CA SER A 216 -14.26 2.28 6.06
C SER A 216 -14.45 3.50 5.17
N ASN A 217 -13.47 3.80 4.32
CA ASN A 217 -13.74 4.59 3.12
C ASN A 217 -14.55 3.71 2.16
N VAL A 218 -15.81 4.10 1.89
CA VAL A 218 -16.74 3.26 1.11
C VAL A 218 -16.51 3.33 -0.40
N PHE A 219 -15.65 4.25 -0.85
CA PHE A 219 -15.48 4.68 -2.23
C PHE A 219 -16.79 5.19 -2.85
N PHE A 220 -16.90 6.49 -3.13
CA PHE A 220 -18.20 7.09 -3.49
C PHE A 220 -18.88 6.48 -4.73
N LYS A 221 -18.11 5.82 -5.61
CA LYS A 221 -18.62 5.13 -6.80
C LYS A 221 -19.03 3.68 -6.54
N ASN A 222 -18.59 3.07 -5.45
CA ASN A 222 -18.98 1.73 -5.07
C ASN A 222 -20.50 1.68 -4.83
N LYS A 223 -21.15 0.66 -5.39
CA LYS A 223 -22.59 0.40 -5.24
C LYS A 223 -22.88 -0.90 -4.49
N GLN A 224 -21.85 -1.57 -3.98
CA GLN A 224 -21.97 -2.78 -3.17
C GLN A 224 -22.35 -2.42 -1.71
N TYR A 225 -23.48 -1.74 -1.55
CA TYR A 225 -23.99 -1.29 -0.25
C TYR A 225 -24.14 -2.45 0.75
N SER A 226 -24.69 -3.58 0.28
CA SER A 226 -24.89 -4.78 1.07
C SER A 226 -23.60 -5.39 1.62
N GLU A 227 -22.48 -5.27 0.91
CA GLU A 227 -21.19 -5.80 1.37
C GLU A 227 -20.65 -5.02 2.56
N VAL A 228 -20.79 -3.68 2.52
CA VAL A 228 -20.43 -2.80 3.64
C VAL A 228 -21.36 -3.05 4.83
N ILE A 229 -22.68 -3.05 4.61
CA ILE A 229 -23.67 -3.25 5.68
C ILE A 229 -23.49 -4.62 6.35
N SER A 230 -23.33 -5.69 5.56
CA SER A 230 -23.12 -7.04 6.10
C SER A 230 -21.78 -7.18 6.82
N MET A 231 -20.74 -6.45 6.38
CA MET A 231 -19.46 -6.42 7.09
C MET A 231 -19.61 -5.73 8.44
N VAL A 232 -20.29 -4.58 8.52
CA VAL A 232 -20.56 -3.89 9.79
C VAL A 232 -21.36 -4.78 10.73
N ARG A 233 -22.40 -5.47 10.23
CA ARG A 233 -23.21 -6.40 11.05
C ARG A 233 -22.41 -7.58 11.56
N ALA A 234 -21.55 -8.17 10.73
CA ALA A 234 -20.71 -9.30 11.10
C ALA A 234 -19.63 -8.91 12.13
N GLU A 235 -19.04 -7.73 11.96
CA GLU A 235 -18.01 -7.21 12.87
C GLU A 235 -18.61 -6.66 14.18
N ASN A 236 -19.87 -6.22 14.13
CA ASN A 236 -20.66 -5.68 15.23
C ASN A 236 -19.91 -4.60 16.04
N PRO A 237 -19.38 -3.54 15.40
CA PRO A 237 -18.60 -2.52 16.09
C PRO A 237 -19.47 -1.72 17.05
N ASP A 238 -18.85 -1.09 18.05
CA ASP A 238 -19.52 -0.13 18.93
C ASP A 238 -19.60 1.26 18.30
N ILE A 239 -18.60 1.61 17.48
CA ILE A 239 -18.58 2.84 16.69
C ILE A 239 -18.04 2.53 15.29
N ALA A 240 -18.75 2.99 14.25
CA ALA A 240 -18.39 2.86 12.86
C ALA A 240 -18.23 4.24 12.20
N PHE A 241 -17.12 4.42 11.49
CA PHE A 241 -16.72 5.65 10.81
C PHE A 241 -16.65 5.41 9.31
N PHE A 242 -17.34 6.23 8.52
CA PHE A 242 -17.32 6.10 7.06
C PHE A 242 -16.84 7.38 6.37
N GLN A 243 -16.09 7.21 5.28
CA GLN A 243 -15.63 8.28 4.40
C GLN A 243 -16.12 8.04 2.97
N GLU A 244 -16.21 9.09 2.17
CA GLU A 244 -16.76 9.08 0.80
C GLU A 244 -18.24 8.70 0.73
N VAL A 245 -18.97 9.02 1.78
CA VAL A 245 -20.42 8.84 1.85
C VAL A 245 -21.07 9.95 1.03
N THR A 246 -21.69 9.59 -0.09
CA THR A 246 -22.64 10.42 -0.85
C THR A 246 -24.05 10.35 -0.25
N ASP A 247 -24.98 11.20 -0.66
CA ASP A 247 -26.40 11.11 -0.25
C ASP A 247 -27.02 9.73 -0.48
N SER A 248 -26.70 9.04 -1.59
CA SER A 248 -27.16 7.67 -1.81
C SER A 248 -26.56 6.68 -0.81
N TRP A 249 -25.30 6.86 -0.44
CA TRP A 249 -24.65 6.04 0.59
C TRP A 249 -25.23 6.32 1.98
N ALA A 250 -25.51 7.58 2.30
CA ALA A 250 -26.13 7.96 3.57
C ALA A 250 -27.47 7.26 3.75
N LYS A 251 -28.32 7.28 2.72
CA LYS A 251 -29.61 6.57 2.70
C LYS A 251 -29.48 5.07 2.92
N GLU A 252 -28.55 4.41 2.23
CA GLU A 252 -28.36 2.96 2.37
C GLU A 252 -27.78 2.58 3.75
N LEU A 253 -26.94 3.43 4.33
CA LEU A 253 -26.37 3.22 5.68
C LEU A 253 -27.40 3.38 6.79
N GLU A 254 -28.59 3.97 6.55
CA GLU A 254 -29.70 3.99 7.51
C GLU A 254 -30.11 2.57 7.94
N ALA A 255 -29.84 1.57 7.10
CA ALA A 255 -30.03 0.16 7.44
C ALA A 255 -29.16 -0.32 8.62
N LEU A 256 -28.26 0.51 9.16
CA LEU A 256 -27.48 0.22 10.37
C LEU A 256 -28.10 0.78 11.65
N ASN A 257 -29.16 1.61 11.57
CA ASN A 257 -29.78 2.27 12.72
C ASN A 257 -30.37 1.28 13.75
N ASP A 258 -30.67 0.05 13.35
CA ASP A 258 -31.16 -1.00 14.24
C ASP A 258 -30.08 -1.52 15.20
N ILE A 259 -28.82 -1.54 14.77
CA ILE A 259 -27.67 -2.00 15.57
C ILE A 259 -26.78 -0.86 16.06
N LEU A 260 -26.84 0.32 15.41
CA LEU A 260 -26.05 1.52 15.68
C LEU A 260 -26.99 2.74 15.69
N PRO A 261 -27.85 2.89 16.72
CA PRO A 261 -28.96 3.85 16.73
C PRO A 261 -28.56 5.32 16.82
N TYR A 262 -27.32 5.63 17.20
CA TYR A 262 -26.82 7.00 17.28
C TYR A 262 -25.95 7.31 16.07
N SER A 263 -26.28 8.37 15.33
CA SER A 263 -25.53 8.73 14.13
C SER A 263 -25.34 10.24 14.00
N ILE A 264 -24.22 10.65 13.40
CA ILE A 264 -24.02 12.01 12.91
C ILE A 264 -23.82 11.92 11.40
N VAL A 265 -24.83 12.38 10.67
CA VAL A 265 -24.87 12.42 9.20
C VAL A 265 -25.09 13.88 8.78
N PRO A 266 -24.07 14.57 8.24
CA PRO A 266 -24.23 15.93 7.71
C PRO A 266 -25.31 15.98 6.61
N GLN A 267 -26.07 17.08 6.50
CA GLN A 267 -27.21 17.17 5.56
C GLN A 267 -26.80 17.20 4.07
N ASP A 268 -25.54 17.54 3.76
CA ASP A 268 -25.03 17.76 2.40
C ASP A 268 -23.79 16.89 2.15
N THR A 269 -24.00 15.57 2.18
CA THR A 269 -22.96 14.59 1.92
C THR A 269 -22.60 14.51 0.43
N ASN A 270 -21.60 15.28 0.01
CA ASN A 270 -21.01 15.12 -1.33
C ASN A 270 -20.13 13.85 -1.43
N LYS A 271 -19.47 13.63 -2.57
CA LYS A 271 -18.55 12.48 -2.78
C LYS A 271 -17.40 12.33 -1.76
N PHE A 272 -17.21 13.28 -0.86
CA PHE A 272 -16.22 13.26 0.21
C PHE A 272 -16.84 13.31 1.61
N GLY A 273 -18.15 13.06 1.74
CA GLY A 273 -18.86 13.07 3.01
C GLY A 273 -18.28 12.07 4.01
N ILE A 274 -18.43 12.41 5.29
CA ILE A 274 -18.02 11.61 6.43
C ILE A 274 -19.20 11.47 7.39
N VAL A 275 -19.34 10.31 8.02
CA VAL A 275 -20.42 10.03 8.97
C VAL A 275 -19.93 9.14 10.12
N ILE A 276 -20.61 9.23 11.26
CA ILE A 276 -20.40 8.38 12.43
C ILE A 276 -21.71 7.63 12.72
N TYR A 277 -21.61 6.33 12.99
CA TYR A 277 -22.67 5.49 13.56
C TYR A 277 -22.17 4.84 14.85
N SER A 278 -23.01 4.71 15.87
CA SER A 278 -22.60 4.30 17.21
C SER A 278 -23.71 3.58 17.96
N LYS A 279 -23.33 2.58 18.76
CA LYS A 279 -24.20 1.96 19.78
C LYS A 279 -24.40 2.87 20.98
N LEU A 280 -23.42 3.73 21.23
CA LEU A 280 -23.36 4.64 22.38
C LEU A 280 -23.82 6.05 21.96
N PRO A 281 -24.49 6.81 22.86
CA PRO A 281 -24.86 8.20 22.58
C PRO A 281 -23.65 9.04 22.14
N LEU A 282 -23.87 9.86 21.10
CA LEU A 282 -22.91 10.84 20.60
C LEU A 282 -23.28 12.21 21.19
N GLU A 283 -22.49 12.69 22.14
CA GLU A 283 -22.70 13.94 22.86
C GLU A 283 -21.75 15.03 22.36
N ASN A 284 -22.02 16.30 22.70
CA ASN A 284 -21.19 17.47 22.35
C ASN A 284 -20.71 17.49 20.89
N SER A 285 -21.55 16.99 19.97
CA SER A 285 -21.16 16.79 18.59
C SER A 285 -21.04 18.11 17.83
N SER A 286 -20.00 18.25 17.02
CA SER A 286 -19.82 19.37 16.10
C SER A 286 -19.26 18.91 14.76
N ILE A 287 -19.78 19.51 13.69
CA ILE A 287 -19.19 19.44 12.36
C ILE A 287 -18.24 20.62 12.25
N GLN A 288 -16.93 20.35 12.28
CA GLN A 288 -15.89 21.37 12.21
C GLN A 288 -15.61 21.72 10.75
N ASP A 289 -15.98 22.95 10.39
CA ASP A 289 -15.64 23.59 9.12
C ASP A 289 -14.29 24.31 9.28
N PHE A 290 -13.31 23.90 8.49
CA PHE A 290 -12.01 24.56 8.40
C PHE A 290 -11.91 25.26 7.04
N GLU A 291 -11.49 26.53 7.06
CA GLU A 291 -11.44 27.35 5.86
C GLU A 291 -10.57 26.70 4.76
N GLY A 292 -11.15 26.49 3.57
CA GLY A 292 -10.45 26.01 2.38
C GLY A 292 -10.08 24.53 2.40
N VAL A 293 -10.58 23.74 3.37
CA VAL A 293 -10.37 22.28 3.44
C VAL A 293 -11.70 21.57 3.74
N ARG A 294 -11.66 20.23 3.85
CA ARG A 294 -12.87 19.42 4.09
C ARG A 294 -13.31 19.51 5.56
N ARG A 295 -14.57 19.13 5.81
CA ARG A 295 -15.14 19.03 7.17
C ARG A 295 -14.55 17.85 7.95
N SER A 296 -14.54 17.96 9.27
CA SER A 296 -14.31 16.85 10.21
C SER A 296 -15.48 16.78 11.21
N ILE A 297 -15.81 15.60 11.72
CA ILE A 297 -16.83 15.47 12.78
C ILE A 297 -16.13 15.18 14.10
N PHE A 298 -16.52 15.91 15.14
CA PHE A 298 -16.09 15.72 16.53
C PHE A 298 -17.32 15.34 17.34
N ALA A 299 -17.19 14.37 18.23
CA ALA A 299 -18.22 14.00 19.19
C ALA A 299 -17.57 13.43 20.45
N ASP A 300 -18.30 13.47 21.55
CA ASP A 300 -17.93 12.81 22.79
C ASP A 300 -18.77 11.54 22.96
N VAL A 301 -18.13 10.48 23.44
CA VAL A 301 -18.79 9.21 23.76
C VAL A 301 -18.43 8.80 25.17
N LYS A 302 -19.45 8.50 25.98
CA LYS A 302 -19.25 7.96 27.32
C LYS A 302 -19.00 6.46 27.24
N ILE A 303 -17.80 6.03 27.62
CA ILE A 303 -17.39 4.63 27.70
C ILE A 303 -17.06 4.34 29.16
N GLN A 304 -17.92 3.55 29.81
CA GLN A 304 -17.89 3.37 31.27
C GLN A 304 -17.99 4.74 31.98
N ASP A 305 -17.05 5.07 32.86
CA ASP A 305 -16.99 6.34 33.59
C ASP A 305 -16.10 7.40 32.93
N ARG A 306 -15.70 7.19 31.67
CA ARG A 306 -14.83 8.10 30.93
C ARG A 306 -15.53 8.65 29.70
N VAL A 307 -15.33 9.95 29.46
CA VAL A 307 -15.69 10.59 28.20
C VAL A 307 -14.49 10.46 27.26
N VAL A 308 -14.72 9.95 26.06
CA VAL A 308 -13.72 9.82 25.00
C VAL A 308 -14.17 10.67 23.82
N SER A 309 -13.30 11.58 23.37
CA SER A 309 -13.58 12.39 22.20
C SER A 309 -13.21 11.62 20.94
N VAL A 310 -14.19 11.39 20.07
CA VAL A 310 -14.05 10.69 18.80
C VAL A 310 -14.09 11.69 17.64
N ILE A 311 -13.17 11.54 16.71
CA ILE A 311 -12.99 12.46 15.58
C ILE A 311 -12.88 11.63 14.31
N VAL A 312 -13.69 11.95 13.31
CA VAL A 312 -13.54 11.41 11.95
C VAL A 312 -13.15 12.49 10.96
N THR A 313 -12.23 12.15 10.05
CA THR A 313 -11.80 13.03 8.98
C THR A 313 -11.54 12.29 7.68
N HIS A 314 -11.51 13.04 6.58
CA HIS A 314 -11.13 12.54 5.26
C HIS A 314 -10.32 13.61 4.53
N LEU A 315 -8.99 13.47 4.52
CA LEU A 315 -8.10 14.48 3.96
C LEU A 315 -7.99 14.37 2.44
N THR A 316 -7.61 15.47 1.77
CA THR A 316 -7.53 15.50 0.30
C THR A 316 -6.35 14.71 -0.26
N ILE A 317 -6.58 14.00 -1.38
CA ILE A 317 -5.54 13.26 -2.12
C ILE A 317 -4.41 14.22 -2.58
N PRO A 318 -3.15 14.05 -2.15
CA PRO A 318 -2.09 15.06 -2.30
C PRO A 318 -1.29 14.95 -3.61
N ILE A 319 -1.95 14.70 -4.75
CA ILE A 319 -1.28 14.49 -6.06
C ILE A 319 -1.00 15.78 -6.85
N THR A 320 -1.40 16.94 -6.32
CA THR A 320 -1.09 18.27 -6.87
C THR A 320 -0.59 19.17 -5.75
N ARG A 321 0.15 20.23 -6.06
CA ARG A 321 0.60 21.23 -5.06
C ARG A 321 -0.57 21.77 -4.23
N SER A 322 -1.65 22.19 -4.89
CA SER A 322 -2.84 22.73 -4.21
C SER A 322 -3.52 21.71 -3.29
N SER A 323 -3.64 20.44 -3.72
CA SER A 323 -4.27 19.41 -2.88
C SER A 323 -3.37 18.93 -1.74
N PHE A 324 -2.05 18.94 -1.94
CA PHE A 324 -1.05 18.73 -0.90
C PHE A 324 -1.12 19.83 0.17
N ASP A 325 -1.14 21.10 -0.25
CA ASP A 325 -1.24 22.25 0.66
C ASP A 325 -2.55 22.20 1.48
N ARG A 326 -3.68 21.86 0.83
CA ARG A 326 -4.96 21.67 1.53
C ARG A 326 -4.94 20.52 2.54
N ARG A 327 -4.39 19.36 2.16
CA ARG A 327 -4.27 18.21 3.09
C ARG A 327 -3.45 18.59 4.32
N ASN A 328 -2.34 19.29 4.12
CA ASN A 328 -1.45 19.70 5.20
C ASN A 328 -2.02 20.81 6.08
N LYS A 329 -2.75 21.77 5.49
CA LYS A 329 -3.54 22.73 6.26
C LYS A 329 -4.55 22.00 7.14
N HIS A 330 -5.32 21.08 6.57
CA HIS A 330 -6.34 20.31 7.30
C HIS A 330 -5.74 19.48 8.45
N LEU A 331 -4.62 18.80 8.18
CA LEU A 331 -3.88 18.05 9.20
C LEU A 331 -3.42 18.96 10.35
N THR A 332 -2.94 20.17 10.03
CA THR A 332 -2.52 21.17 11.02
C THR A 332 -3.70 21.67 11.86
N GLU A 333 -4.83 21.98 11.24
CA GLU A 333 -6.03 22.46 11.95
C GLU A 333 -6.61 21.39 12.89
N ILE A 334 -6.73 20.14 12.42
CA ILE A 334 -7.16 19.03 13.28
C ILE A 334 -6.15 18.84 14.41
N GLY A 335 -4.84 18.89 14.11
CA GLY A 335 -3.81 18.73 15.12
C GLY A 335 -3.89 19.80 16.22
N ASN A 336 -4.18 21.06 15.84
CA ASN A 336 -4.40 22.17 16.78
C ASN A 336 -5.63 21.95 17.66
N SER A 337 -6.72 21.46 17.08
CA SER A 337 -7.95 21.17 17.83
C SER A 337 -7.74 19.99 18.79
N VAL A 338 -7.14 18.90 18.33
CA VAL A 338 -6.85 17.70 19.14
C VAL A 338 -5.94 18.04 20.32
N ALA A 339 -4.89 18.83 20.12
CA ALA A 339 -3.95 19.20 21.19
C ALA A 339 -4.61 19.97 22.36
N LYS A 340 -5.80 20.55 22.15
CA LYS A 340 -6.56 21.27 23.18
C LYS A 340 -7.52 20.36 23.96
N ILE A 341 -7.84 19.17 23.44
CA ILE A 341 -8.78 18.24 24.07
C ILE A 341 -8.14 17.62 25.31
N LYS A 342 -8.90 17.60 26.42
CA LYS A 342 -8.45 17.03 27.71
C LYS A 342 -8.88 15.58 27.92
N ASN A 343 -9.95 15.16 27.25
CA ASN A 343 -10.41 13.78 27.24
C ASN A 343 -9.44 12.88 26.45
N PRO A 344 -9.39 11.56 26.70
CA PRO A 344 -8.81 10.62 25.75
C PRO A 344 -9.43 10.80 24.36
N VAL A 345 -8.60 10.75 23.33
CA VAL A 345 -8.97 11.05 21.95
C VAL A 345 -8.78 9.82 21.06
N LEU A 346 -9.74 9.62 20.17
CA LEU A 346 -9.70 8.68 19.05
C LEU A 346 -9.88 9.48 17.75
N VAL A 347 -8.88 9.49 16.87
CA VAL A 347 -8.97 10.10 15.53
C VAL A 347 -8.90 9.03 14.46
N VAL A 348 -9.89 9.00 13.58
CA VAL A 348 -10.10 7.92 12.62
C VAL A 348 -10.38 8.47 11.22
N GLY A 349 -9.87 7.81 10.18
CA GLY A 349 -10.29 8.07 8.81
C GLY A 349 -9.20 7.89 7.76
N ASP A 350 -9.52 8.28 6.53
CA ASP A 350 -8.58 8.31 5.40
C ASP A 350 -7.80 9.62 5.41
N PHE A 351 -6.50 9.52 5.72
CA PHE A 351 -5.63 10.69 5.77
C PHE A 351 -4.92 10.96 4.44
N ASN A 352 -5.05 10.05 3.45
CA ASN A 352 -4.33 10.12 2.19
C ASN A 352 -2.81 10.34 2.37
N ILE A 353 -2.26 9.78 3.44
CA ILE A 353 -0.86 9.91 3.84
C ILE A 353 -0.44 8.65 4.58
N THR A 354 0.81 8.22 4.40
CA THR A 354 1.35 7.09 5.17
C THR A 354 2.05 7.58 6.43
N MET A 355 2.23 6.68 7.38
CA MET A 355 2.99 6.93 8.62
C MET A 355 4.42 7.44 8.40
N TRP A 356 5.02 7.20 7.23
CA TRP A 356 6.38 7.59 6.91
C TRP A 356 6.55 9.03 6.39
N SER A 357 5.44 9.76 6.16
CA SER A 357 5.54 11.15 5.73
C SER A 357 5.97 12.05 6.91
N PRO A 358 6.84 13.04 6.68
CA PRO A 358 7.20 14.02 7.71
C PRO A 358 5.99 14.81 8.23
N PHE A 359 4.94 15.00 7.42
CA PHE A 359 3.72 15.70 7.86
C PHE A 359 2.88 14.83 8.81
N TYR A 360 2.85 13.52 8.60
CA TYR A 360 2.23 12.58 9.53
C TYR A 360 2.96 12.61 10.87
N GLN A 361 4.29 12.57 10.86
CA GLN A 361 5.10 12.62 12.08
C GLN A 361 4.85 13.90 12.87
N ARG A 362 4.81 15.07 12.21
CA ARG A 362 4.45 16.33 12.88
C ARG A 362 3.05 16.35 13.47
N PHE A 363 2.09 15.68 12.83
CA PHE A 363 0.75 15.54 13.40
C PHE A 363 0.79 14.72 14.69
N ILE A 364 1.51 13.60 14.69
CA ILE A 364 1.70 12.76 15.87
C ILE A 364 2.41 13.54 16.98
N ASP A 365 3.50 14.24 16.67
CA ASP A 365 4.23 15.06 17.65
C ASP A 365 3.36 16.16 18.25
N ARG A 366 2.54 16.83 17.41
CA ARG A 366 1.64 17.90 17.85
C ARG A 366 0.53 17.40 18.77
N THR A 367 -0.02 16.22 18.46
CA THR A 367 -1.21 15.70 19.15
C THR A 367 -0.87 14.78 20.32
N GLY A 368 0.34 14.23 20.36
CA GLY A 368 0.74 13.20 21.32
C GLY A 368 -0.02 11.87 21.14
N LEU A 369 -0.75 11.70 20.03
CA LEU A 369 -1.45 10.45 19.72
C LEU A 369 -0.46 9.39 19.26
N ARG A 370 -0.86 8.13 19.33
CA ARG A 370 -0.13 7.01 18.74
C ARG A 370 -1.00 6.33 17.70
N ASN A 371 -0.38 5.80 16.64
CA ASN A 371 -1.12 4.97 15.69
C ASN A 371 -1.48 3.64 16.37
N ALA A 372 -2.74 3.22 16.28
CA ALA A 372 -3.21 1.95 16.83
C ALA A 372 -2.48 0.75 16.20
N ARG A 373 -1.87 0.95 15.04
CA ARG A 373 -1.16 -0.06 14.25
C ARG A 373 0.16 -0.55 14.83
N SER A 374 0.76 0.21 15.75
CA SER A 374 2.02 -0.20 16.37
C SER A 374 1.84 -1.54 17.10
N GLY A 375 2.56 -2.57 16.64
CA GLY A 375 2.48 -3.95 17.11
C GLY A 375 1.66 -4.90 16.22
N PHE A 376 0.96 -4.38 15.21
CA PHE A 376 0.07 -5.16 14.33
C PHE A 376 0.50 -5.13 12.85
N GLY A 377 1.62 -4.46 12.54
CA GLY A 377 2.21 -4.43 11.20
C GLY A 377 1.67 -3.34 10.30
N ILE A 378 2.11 -3.29 9.04
CA ILE A 378 1.82 -2.15 8.14
C ILE A 378 0.36 -2.06 7.71
N LEU A 379 -0.38 -3.16 7.64
CA LEU A 379 -1.81 -3.26 7.24
C LEU A 379 -2.23 -2.30 6.10
N PRO A 380 -1.61 -2.39 4.90
CA PRO A 380 -1.96 -1.50 3.79
C PRO A 380 -3.44 -1.64 3.41
N THR A 381 -4.10 -0.51 3.14
CA THR A 381 -5.54 -0.44 2.92
C THR A 381 -5.91 -0.02 1.51
N TRP A 382 -5.04 0.68 0.78
CA TRP A 382 -5.33 1.20 -0.56
C TRP A 382 -4.15 1.07 -1.53
N PRO A 383 -4.34 0.73 -2.82
CA PRO A 383 -5.61 0.35 -3.41
C PRO A 383 -5.81 -1.17 -3.32
N THR A 384 -7.06 -1.63 -3.20
CA THR A 384 -7.40 -3.06 -3.13
C THR A 384 -7.10 -3.83 -4.41
N ASN A 385 -7.12 -3.16 -5.57
CA ASN A 385 -6.88 -3.77 -6.87
C ASN A 385 -5.39 -4.00 -7.20
N MET A 386 -4.46 -3.49 -6.38
CA MET A 386 -3.01 -3.68 -6.54
C MET A 386 -2.35 -4.00 -5.20
N PRO A 387 -2.58 -5.20 -4.62
CA PRO A 387 -2.12 -5.55 -3.27
C PRO A 387 -0.60 -5.39 -3.07
N LEU A 388 0.21 -5.58 -4.12
CA LEU A 388 1.67 -5.40 -4.06
C LEU A 388 2.11 -3.92 -3.98
N LEU A 389 1.25 -2.99 -4.38
CA LEU A 389 1.49 -1.55 -4.35
C LEU A 389 0.64 -0.84 -3.30
N SER A 390 -0.09 -1.59 -2.47
CA SER A 390 -0.96 -1.02 -1.46
C SER A 390 -0.16 -0.34 -0.34
N ILE A 391 -0.70 0.77 0.13
CA ILE A 391 -0.13 1.65 1.15
C ILE A 391 -1.17 1.90 2.27
N PRO A 392 -0.70 2.16 3.50
CA PRO A 392 -1.57 2.33 4.66
C PRO A 392 -1.97 3.80 4.87
N ILE A 393 -3.00 4.27 4.17
CA ILE A 393 -3.45 5.67 4.25
C ILE A 393 -4.65 5.90 5.16
N ASP A 394 -5.33 4.82 5.55
CA ASP A 394 -6.38 4.85 6.56
C ASP A 394 -5.78 4.67 7.95
N HIS A 395 -6.25 5.46 8.92
CA HIS A 395 -5.64 5.51 10.24
C HIS A 395 -6.68 5.44 11.37
N CYS A 396 -6.27 4.80 12.45
CA CYS A 396 -6.89 4.87 13.77
C CYS A 396 -5.80 5.32 14.73
N LEU A 397 -5.91 6.55 15.24
CA LEU A 397 -4.95 7.20 16.12
C LEU A 397 -5.60 7.36 17.50
N VAL A 398 -4.87 7.00 18.55
CA VAL A 398 -5.42 6.92 19.90
C VAL A 398 -4.53 7.65 20.90
N SER A 399 -5.12 8.21 21.95
CA SER A 399 -4.34 8.73 23.08
C SER A 399 -3.50 7.64 23.77
N PRO A 400 -2.39 7.99 24.44
CA PRO A 400 -1.57 7.03 25.18
C PRO A 400 -2.32 6.23 26.25
N THR A 401 -3.39 6.79 26.81
CA THR A 401 -4.27 6.16 27.82
C THR A 401 -5.19 5.09 27.24
N ILE A 402 -5.35 5.01 25.92
CA ILE A 402 -6.13 3.96 25.27
C ILE A 402 -5.19 2.84 24.88
N LYS A 403 -5.43 1.61 25.36
CA LYS A 403 -4.73 0.38 24.95
C LYS A 403 -5.36 -0.18 23.68
N VAL A 404 -4.54 -0.73 22.79
CA VAL A 404 -5.01 -1.41 21.58
C VAL A 404 -4.80 -2.90 21.79
N LEU A 405 -5.88 -3.68 21.75
CA LEU A 405 -5.85 -5.13 21.89
C LEU A 405 -5.60 -5.81 20.56
N GLN A 406 -6.24 -5.30 19.51
CA GLN A 406 -6.11 -5.80 18.15
C GLN A 406 -6.29 -4.67 17.15
N LEU A 407 -5.55 -4.73 16.05
CA LEU A 407 -5.84 -3.98 14.82
C LEU A 407 -5.67 -4.90 13.62
N ARG A 408 -6.61 -4.84 12.67
CA ARG A 408 -6.52 -5.58 11.41
C ARG A 408 -7.25 -4.86 10.28
N ALA A 409 -6.84 -5.16 9.05
CA ALA A 409 -7.64 -4.85 7.88
C ALA A 409 -8.86 -5.79 7.82
N GLY A 410 -10.00 -5.25 7.39
CA GLY A 410 -11.23 -5.99 7.15
C GLY A 410 -11.23 -6.71 5.80
N ARG A 411 -12.32 -7.43 5.53
CA ARG A 411 -12.55 -8.05 4.22
C ARG A 411 -12.80 -6.99 3.14
N TYR A 412 -12.56 -7.35 1.88
CA TYR A 412 -12.93 -6.53 0.73
C TYR A 412 -14.45 -6.36 0.65
N VAL A 413 -14.91 -5.12 0.41
CA VAL A 413 -16.34 -4.74 0.39
C VAL A 413 -16.72 -3.95 -0.87
N GLY A 414 -15.99 -4.16 -1.97
CA GLY A 414 -16.20 -3.43 -3.24
C GLY A 414 -15.51 -2.06 -3.33
N SER A 415 -14.99 -1.53 -2.22
CA SER A 415 -14.24 -0.28 -2.15
C SER A 415 -12.78 -0.45 -2.65
N ASP A 416 -12.17 0.62 -3.15
CA ASP A 416 -10.72 0.65 -3.41
C ASP A 416 -9.90 0.73 -2.11
N HIS A 417 -10.55 0.92 -0.96
CA HIS A 417 -9.98 0.78 0.39
C HIS A 417 -10.45 -0.51 1.08
N LEU A 418 -9.56 -1.10 1.89
CA LEU A 418 -9.94 -2.09 2.91
C LEU A 418 -10.40 -1.37 4.18
N PRO A 419 -11.45 -1.86 4.87
CA PRO A 419 -11.82 -1.37 6.19
C PRO A 419 -10.69 -1.60 7.22
N LEU A 420 -10.68 -0.83 8.29
CA LEU A 420 -9.80 -1.03 9.44
C LEU A 420 -10.63 -1.28 10.71
N ILE A 421 -10.34 -2.37 11.41
CA ILE A 421 -11.05 -2.77 12.64
C ILE A 421 -10.07 -2.76 13.81
N ALA A 422 -10.41 -2.04 14.87
CA ALA A 422 -9.62 -1.88 16.08
C ALA A 422 -10.41 -2.30 17.32
N ASP A 423 -9.83 -3.15 18.15
CA ASP A 423 -10.35 -3.46 19.49
C ASP A 423 -9.51 -2.71 20.52
N LEU A 424 -10.18 -1.83 21.28
CA LEU A 424 -9.57 -0.84 22.16
C LEU A 424 -10.00 -1.04 23.60
N VAL A 425 -9.17 -0.61 24.55
CA VAL A 425 -9.54 -0.54 25.97
C VAL A 425 -9.16 0.83 26.49
N ILE A 426 -10.10 1.53 27.10
CA ILE A 426 -9.85 2.81 27.74
C ILE A 426 -9.18 2.54 29.10
N GLY A 427 -7.96 3.03 29.26
CA GLY A 427 -7.20 2.90 30.49
C GLY A 427 -7.71 3.83 31.59
N ASN A 428 -7.51 3.40 32.84
CA ASN A 428 -7.52 4.32 33.98
C ASN A 428 -6.19 5.05 33.92
N GLY A 429 -6.24 6.37 33.70
CA GLY A 429 -5.08 7.23 33.45
C GLY A 429 -4.01 7.20 34.54
#